data_AF-A0A950S271-F1
#
_entry.id   AF-A0A950S271-F1
#
_cell.length_a   1.000
_cell.length_b   1.000
_cell.length_c   1.000
_cell.angle_alpha   90.00
_cell.angle_beta   90.00
_cell.angle_gamma   90.00
#
_symmetry.space_group_name_H-M   'P 1'
#
loop_
_entity.id
_entity.type
_entity.pdbx_description
1 polymer ?
#
loop_
_entity_poly.entity_id
_entity_poly.type
_entity_poly.pdbx_seq_one_letter_code
_entity_poly.pdbx_strand_id
1 'polypeptide(L)'
;MAPPGSLNNLVYVGTYTRSNRSEGIYVFDFDPATGKLSQRSVTPEMDPSFLAFDPTGRYLFAVSEGFGLDGGEAASFAIDQHSGALTPLNRQKTGGGEPCHLTTDSTGRWLLVANHEHGSVAVFPIEENGRLKERSDLRQHHGSGPGPTQQGPHAHFVTFDPEKRRVLVNDKGIDHVVLYRLNTQRGVLEPNDPPFGQVHSGAAPRHLSFLNNGRYVYVNGEADMTLNVLSYDASTGQMRELQSLSTLPAGASRDRVSTAQVLVEPAGRYVYVSNRGDDSIACFAIDASTGHIEARGHVSTQGKTPRTFAIDPTGKWLYAANQNSGTIVQFEITAATGELVPTGQVTQVGAPVCILFR
;
A
#
# COMPACT_ATOMS: atom_id res chain seq x y z
N MET A 1 22.03 20.53 -22.37
CA MET A 1 21.87 19.17 -21.80
C MET A 1 21.62 19.35 -20.32
N ALA A 2 20.45 18.95 -19.83
CA ALA A 2 20.20 18.89 -18.39
C ALA A 2 21.19 17.87 -17.77
N PRO A 3 21.72 18.11 -16.57
CA PRO A 3 22.54 17.10 -15.90
C PRO A 3 21.73 15.82 -15.75
N PRO A 4 22.35 14.63 -15.83
CA PRO A 4 21.67 13.38 -15.53
C PRO A 4 21.08 13.49 -14.11
N GLY A 5 19.75 13.39 -14.01
CA GLY A 5 19.07 13.41 -12.72
C GLY A 5 19.59 12.26 -11.86
N SER A 6 19.83 12.52 -10.57
CA SER A 6 20.12 11.43 -9.64
C SER A 6 18.95 10.44 -9.63
N LEU A 7 19.24 9.13 -9.64
CA LEU A 7 18.21 8.08 -9.55
C LEU A 7 17.29 8.19 -8.33
N ASN A 8 17.71 8.94 -7.30
CA ASN A 8 16.98 9.20 -6.06
C ASN A 8 15.78 10.15 -6.22
N ASN A 9 15.45 10.52 -7.46
CA ASN A 9 14.38 11.44 -7.82
C ASN A 9 13.42 10.81 -8.83
N LEU A 10 13.16 9.51 -8.70
CA LEU A 10 12.22 8.79 -9.57
C LEU A 10 10.99 8.35 -8.81
N VAL A 11 9.87 8.37 -9.52
CA VAL A 11 8.59 7.88 -9.02
C VAL A 11 8.01 6.90 -10.01
N TYR A 12 7.66 5.73 -9.51
CA TYR A 12 7.01 4.67 -10.29
C TYR A 12 5.54 4.65 -9.94
N VAL A 13 4.68 4.62 -10.96
CA VAL A 13 3.24 4.65 -10.81
C VAL A 13 2.63 3.39 -11.42
N GLY A 14 1.98 2.61 -10.56
CA GLY A 14 1.20 1.44 -10.94
C GLY A 14 -0.23 1.83 -11.26
N THR A 15 -0.83 1.14 -12.22
CA THR A 15 -2.12 1.51 -12.83
C THR A 15 -3.02 0.31 -13.09
N TYR A 16 -4.30 0.55 -13.31
CA TYR A 16 -5.17 -0.41 -14.00
C TYR A 16 -5.15 -0.17 -15.51
N THR A 17 -4.88 -1.22 -16.29
CA THR A 17 -4.87 -1.17 -17.76
C THR A 17 -6.21 -1.60 -18.38
N ARG A 18 -7.14 -2.12 -17.55
CA ARG A 18 -8.53 -2.43 -17.96
C ARG A 18 -9.18 -1.28 -18.73
N SER A 19 -9.94 -1.63 -19.77
CA SER A 19 -10.66 -0.69 -20.64
C SER A 19 -9.75 0.34 -21.33
N ASN A 20 -8.50 -0.02 -21.63
CA ASN A 20 -7.51 0.82 -22.30
C ASN A 20 -7.27 2.16 -21.60
N ARG A 21 -7.45 2.22 -20.27
CA ARG A 21 -7.25 3.45 -19.51
C ARG A 21 -5.78 3.79 -19.31
N SER A 22 -4.88 2.81 -19.42
CA SER A 22 -3.47 2.91 -19.09
C SER A 22 -2.65 1.85 -19.84
N GLU A 23 -1.35 2.07 -19.98
CA GLU A 23 -0.43 1.14 -20.65
C GLU A 23 0.31 0.20 -19.69
N GLY A 24 0.48 0.56 -18.41
CA GLY A 24 1.21 -0.26 -17.44
C GLY A 24 1.87 0.55 -16.33
N ILE A 25 3.19 0.42 -16.18
CA ILE A 25 3.96 1.10 -15.14
C ILE A 25 4.58 2.37 -15.73
N TYR A 26 4.28 3.52 -15.14
CA TYR A 26 4.83 4.81 -15.56
C TYR A 26 5.98 5.22 -14.65
N VAL A 27 7.03 5.81 -15.23
CA VAL A 27 8.16 6.39 -14.50
C VAL A 27 8.13 7.89 -14.68
N PHE A 28 8.28 8.62 -13.58
CA PHE A 28 8.33 10.08 -13.54
C PHE A 28 9.65 10.55 -12.95
N ASP A 29 10.18 11.64 -13.49
CA ASP A 29 11.14 12.50 -12.81
C ASP A 29 10.41 13.31 -11.73
N PHE A 30 10.94 13.29 -10.51
CA PHE A 30 10.49 14.09 -9.37
C PHE A 30 11.45 15.25 -9.14
N ASP A 31 10.92 16.47 -9.18
CA ASP A 31 11.69 17.65 -8.80
C ASP A 31 11.54 17.87 -7.27
N PRO A 32 12.59 17.67 -6.45
CA PRO A 32 12.47 17.81 -5.00
C PRO A 32 12.17 19.26 -4.54
N ALA A 33 12.49 20.27 -5.35
CA ALA A 33 12.24 21.67 -4.99
C ALA A 33 10.75 22.02 -5.12
N THR A 34 10.12 21.58 -6.21
CA THR A 34 8.73 21.91 -6.55
C THR A 34 7.74 20.78 -6.26
N GLY A 35 8.25 19.56 -6.11
CA GLY A 35 7.50 18.30 -6.07
C GLY A 35 6.81 17.94 -7.39
N LYS A 36 7.13 18.59 -8.50
CA LYS A 36 6.52 18.29 -9.80
C LYS A 36 6.93 16.90 -10.29
N LEU A 37 5.95 16.14 -10.82
CA LEU A 37 6.18 14.89 -11.53
C LEU A 37 6.13 15.12 -13.05
N SER A 38 7.19 14.72 -13.75
CA SER A 38 7.27 14.80 -15.22
C SER A 38 7.50 13.40 -15.80
N GLN A 39 6.59 12.94 -16.67
CA GLN A 39 6.68 11.58 -17.21
C GLN A 39 7.98 11.39 -18.00
N ARG A 40 8.71 10.33 -17.66
CA ARG A 40 9.95 9.91 -18.33
C ARG A 40 9.70 8.75 -19.29
N SER A 41 9.04 7.70 -18.83
CA SER A 41 8.85 6.47 -19.61
C SER A 41 7.62 5.70 -19.14
N VAL A 42 7.22 4.71 -19.95
CA VAL A 42 6.18 3.74 -19.60
C VAL A 42 6.62 2.35 -20.02
N THR A 43 6.29 1.35 -19.21
CA THR A 43 6.55 -0.06 -19.48
C THR A 43 5.23 -0.81 -19.52
N PRO A 44 4.88 -1.48 -20.63
CA PRO A 44 3.66 -2.26 -20.73
C PRO A 44 3.62 -3.38 -19.69
N GLU A 45 2.53 -3.46 -18.92
CA GLU A 45 2.24 -4.53 -17.97
C GLU A 45 0.73 -4.58 -17.72
N MET A 46 0.18 -5.77 -17.42
CA MET A 46 -1.25 -5.95 -17.21
C MET A 46 -1.63 -5.71 -15.75
N ASP A 47 -2.47 -4.70 -15.52
CA ASP A 47 -2.96 -4.31 -14.20
C ASP A 47 -1.88 -4.31 -13.09
N PRO A 48 -0.76 -3.56 -13.25
CA PRO A 48 0.27 -3.41 -12.23
C PRO A 48 -0.23 -2.54 -11.06
N SER A 49 -1.19 -3.05 -10.29
CA SER A 49 -1.96 -2.26 -9.33
C SER A 49 -1.22 -1.96 -8.02
N PHE A 50 -0.09 -2.65 -7.77
CA PHE A 50 0.82 -2.38 -6.65
C PHE A 50 2.26 -2.76 -7.01
N LEU A 51 3.21 -1.96 -6.52
CA LEU A 51 4.64 -2.07 -6.82
C LEU A 51 5.47 -2.16 -5.53
N ALA A 52 6.61 -2.84 -5.57
CA ALA A 52 7.65 -2.75 -4.55
C ALA A 52 9.05 -2.92 -5.16
N PHE A 53 10.05 -2.31 -4.52
CA PHE A 53 11.44 -2.55 -4.85
C PHE A 53 12.02 -3.73 -4.07
N ASP A 54 13.10 -4.29 -4.58
CA ASP A 54 14.06 -4.99 -3.74
C ASP A 54 14.85 -3.98 -2.86
N PRO A 55 15.46 -4.41 -1.74
CA PRO A 55 16.22 -3.52 -0.86
C PRO A 55 17.41 -2.81 -1.54
N THR A 56 17.94 -3.34 -2.65
CA THR A 56 19.03 -2.69 -3.40
C THR A 56 18.54 -1.65 -4.41
N GLY A 57 17.23 -1.59 -4.68
CA GLY A 57 16.65 -0.71 -5.70
C GLY A 57 17.09 -1.05 -7.12
N ARG A 58 17.51 -2.29 -7.37
CA ARG A 58 17.90 -2.80 -8.70
C ARG A 58 16.75 -3.50 -9.41
N TYR A 59 15.78 -3.97 -8.65
CA TYR A 59 14.63 -4.72 -9.14
C TYR A 59 13.34 -4.10 -8.64
N LEU A 60 12.33 -4.14 -9.50
CA LEU A 60 10.96 -3.78 -9.19
C LEU A 60 10.07 -4.99 -9.39
N PHE A 61 9.14 -5.18 -8.48
CA PHE A 61 8.11 -6.21 -8.54
C PHE A 61 6.75 -5.55 -8.64
N ALA A 62 5.86 -6.14 -9.44
CA ALA A 62 4.48 -5.69 -9.59
C ALA A 62 3.52 -6.87 -9.46
N VAL A 63 2.36 -6.64 -8.82
CA VAL A 63 1.24 -7.58 -8.97
C VAL A 63 0.65 -7.44 -10.38
N SER A 64 0.03 -8.49 -10.90
CA SER A 64 -0.79 -8.45 -12.11
C SER A 64 -2.16 -9.04 -11.75
N GLU A 65 -3.16 -8.16 -11.67
CA GLU A 65 -4.44 -8.44 -11.03
C GLU A 65 -5.41 -9.22 -11.94
N GLY A 66 -5.10 -10.49 -12.17
CA GLY A 66 -5.99 -11.44 -12.86
C GLY A 66 -6.97 -12.16 -11.92
N PHE A 67 -8.12 -12.54 -12.46
CA PHE A 67 -9.23 -13.18 -11.71
C PHE A 67 -9.11 -14.71 -11.66
N GLY A 68 -9.69 -15.30 -10.63
CA GLY A 68 -9.75 -16.74 -10.41
C GLY A 68 -8.50 -17.30 -9.73
N LEU A 69 -8.62 -18.54 -9.24
CA LEU A 69 -7.63 -19.17 -8.34
C LEU A 69 -6.20 -19.27 -8.90
N ASP A 70 -6.01 -19.20 -10.21
CA ASP A 70 -4.69 -19.20 -10.86
C ASP A 70 -4.53 -18.05 -11.88
N GLY A 71 -5.36 -17.02 -11.79
CA GLY A 71 -5.32 -15.86 -12.68
C GLY A 71 -4.34 -14.78 -12.25
N GLY A 72 -4.01 -14.70 -10.95
CA GLY A 72 -3.09 -13.73 -10.39
C GLY A 72 -1.62 -14.07 -10.67
N GLU A 73 -0.83 -13.05 -11.02
CA GLU A 73 0.61 -13.19 -11.25
C GLU A 73 1.41 -12.10 -10.51
N ALA A 74 2.69 -12.38 -10.25
CA ALA A 74 3.68 -11.40 -9.85
C ALA A 74 4.74 -11.27 -10.94
N ALA A 75 5.02 -10.05 -11.37
CA ALA A 75 6.00 -9.72 -12.40
C ALA A 75 7.26 -9.12 -11.76
N SER A 76 8.42 -9.39 -12.37
CA SER A 76 9.72 -8.83 -11.98
C SER A 76 10.37 -8.08 -13.12
N PHE A 77 11.05 -6.99 -12.78
CA PHE A 77 11.71 -6.09 -13.71
C PHE A 77 13.10 -5.72 -13.19
N ALA A 78 14.08 -5.66 -14.08
CA ALA A 78 15.34 -4.99 -13.83
C ALA A 78 15.17 -3.49 -14.05
N ILE A 79 15.74 -2.69 -13.15
CA ILE A 79 15.74 -1.24 -13.25
C ILE A 79 17.08 -0.80 -13.81
N ASP A 80 17.07 -0.11 -14.94
CA ASP A 80 18.26 0.54 -15.47
C ASP A 80 18.74 1.62 -14.48
N GLN A 81 19.98 1.49 -14.02
CA GLN A 81 20.54 2.33 -12.96
C GLN A 81 20.99 3.71 -13.47
N HIS A 82 20.62 4.11 -14.68
CA HIS A 82 20.88 5.45 -15.18
C HIS A 82 19.59 6.19 -15.54
N SER A 83 18.73 5.54 -16.30
CA SER A 83 17.46 6.07 -16.78
C SER A 83 16.28 5.76 -15.86
N GLY A 84 16.34 4.69 -15.08
CA GLY A 84 15.20 4.17 -14.32
C GLY A 84 14.22 3.34 -15.16
N ALA A 85 14.49 3.12 -16.44
CA ALA A 85 13.66 2.30 -17.31
C ALA A 85 13.56 0.85 -16.81
N LEU A 86 12.40 0.22 -17.01
CA LEU A 86 12.15 -1.15 -16.58
C LEU A 86 12.35 -2.12 -17.75
N THR A 87 13.12 -3.18 -17.51
CA THR A 87 13.25 -4.33 -18.41
C THR A 87 12.56 -5.54 -17.79
N PRO A 88 11.52 -6.11 -18.41
CA PRO A 88 10.84 -7.29 -17.88
C PRO A 88 11.80 -8.48 -17.76
N LEU A 89 11.73 -9.20 -16.63
CA LEU A 89 12.55 -10.38 -16.36
C LEU A 89 11.73 -11.66 -16.47
N ASN A 90 10.77 -11.86 -15.55
CA ASN A 90 9.81 -12.95 -15.62
C ASN A 90 8.54 -12.68 -14.81
N ARG A 91 7.59 -13.60 -14.91
CA ARG A 91 6.31 -13.58 -14.19
C ARG A 91 6.08 -14.96 -13.56
N GLN A 92 5.41 -15.00 -12.41
CA GLN A 92 5.06 -16.23 -11.71
C GLN A 92 3.61 -16.17 -11.22
N LYS A 93 2.89 -17.29 -11.29
CA LYS A 93 1.53 -17.38 -10.76
C LYS A 93 1.55 -17.30 -9.24
N THR A 94 0.69 -16.45 -8.67
CA THR A 94 0.48 -16.36 -7.22
C THR A 94 -0.36 -17.51 -6.70
N GLY A 95 -1.10 -18.17 -7.59
CA GLY A 95 -2.12 -19.20 -7.33
C GLY A 95 -3.13 -18.78 -6.27
N GLY A 96 -3.48 -17.50 -6.32
CA GLY A 96 -4.75 -16.94 -5.87
C GLY A 96 -5.23 -15.91 -6.90
N GLY A 97 -6.43 -15.38 -6.73
CA GLY A 97 -6.99 -14.35 -7.61
C GLY A 97 -6.80 -12.94 -7.04
N GLU A 98 -6.83 -11.95 -7.93
CA GLU A 98 -6.71 -10.53 -7.62
C GLU A 98 -5.56 -10.19 -6.64
N PRO A 99 -4.30 -10.51 -6.96
CA PRO A 99 -3.17 -10.04 -6.16
C PRO A 99 -3.16 -8.51 -6.13
N CYS A 100 -3.15 -7.94 -4.94
CA CYS A 100 -3.43 -6.51 -4.74
C CYS A 100 -2.36 -5.77 -3.92
N HIS A 101 -1.44 -6.50 -3.31
CA HIS A 101 -0.32 -5.94 -2.56
C HIS A 101 0.86 -6.91 -2.55
N LEU A 102 2.09 -6.38 -2.54
CA LEU A 102 3.30 -7.17 -2.38
C LEU A 102 4.37 -6.43 -1.60
N THR A 103 5.33 -7.17 -1.05
CA THR A 103 6.48 -6.61 -0.33
C THR A 103 7.68 -7.55 -0.43
N THR A 104 8.89 -7.00 -0.37
CA THR A 104 10.14 -7.77 -0.31
C THR A 104 10.65 -7.86 1.13
N ASP A 105 11.32 -8.95 1.46
CA ASP A 105 12.04 -9.04 2.72
C ASP A 105 13.31 -8.17 2.73
N SER A 106 13.83 -7.90 3.92
CA SER A 106 15.03 -7.06 4.09
C SER A 106 16.29 -7.60 3.40
N THR A 107 16.34 -8.91 3.07
CA THR A 107 17.48 -9.50 2.35
C THR A 107 17.31 -9.46 0.83
N GLY A 108 16.13 -9.13 0.32
CA GLY A 108 15.81 -9.13 -1.11
C GLY A 108 15.75 -10.53 -1.72
N ARG A 109 15.56 -11.56 -0.90
CA ARG A 109 15.49 -12.97 -1.32
C ARG A 109 14.08 -13.52 -1.34
N TRP A 110 13.11 -12.81 -0.77
CA TRP A 110 11.73 -13.25 -0.66
C TRP A 110 10.77 -12.15 -1.07
N LEU A 111 9.83 -12.49 -1.95
CA LEU A 111 8.67 -11.66 -2.29
C LEU A 111 7.43 -12.29 -1.65
N LEU A 112 6.64 -11.48 -0.95
CA LEU A 112 5.35 -11.85 -0.40
C LEU A 112 4.24 -11.14 -1.16
N VAL A 113 3.16 -11.84 -1.48
CA VAL A 113 2.04 -11.31 -2.26
C VAL A 113 0.72 -11.64 -1.57
N ALA A 114 -0.14 -10.64 -1.37
CA ALA A 114 -1.50 -10.81 -0.87
C ALA A 114 -2.49 -10.94 -2.04
N ASN A 115 -3.22 -12.05 -2.08
CA ASN A 115 -4.28 -12.33 -3.04
C ASN A 115 -5.63 -12.00 -2.40
N HIS A 116 -6.36 -11.05 -3.00
CA HIS A 116 -7.62 -10.56 -2.48
C HIS A 116 -8.77 -11.56 -2.69
N GLU A 117 -8.85 -12.18 -3.87
CA GLU A 117 -9.90 -13.15 -4.16
C GLU A 117 -9.65 -14.43 -3.35
N HIS A 118 -10.65 -14.82 -2.55
CA HIS A 118 -10.59 -15.94 -1.60
C HIS A 118 -9.49 -15.87 -0.54
N GLY A 119 -8.74 -14.77 -0.42
CA GLY A 119 -7.83 -14.49 0.70
C GLY A 119 -6.70 -15.49 0.91
N SER A 120 -5.56 -15.22 0.29
CA SER A 120 -4.34 -15.99 0.53
C SER A 120 -3.07 -15.15 0.45
N VAL A 121 -1.95 -15.69 0.94
CA VAL A 121 -0.64 -15.05 0.87
C VAL A 121 0.38 -16.00 0.25
N ALA A 122 0.99 -15.58 -0.86
CA ALA A 122 2.01 -16.34 -1.56
C ALA A 122 3.42 -15.88 -1.18
N VAL A 123 4.38 -16.82 -1.21
CA VAL A 123 5.81 -16.55 -1.01
C VAL A 123 6.60 -17.02 -2.22
N PHE A 124 7.51 -16.18 -2.71
CA PHE A 124 8.40 -16.50 -3.82
C PHE A 124 9.86 -16.26 -3.44
N PRO A 125 10.77 -17.20 -3.73
CA PRO A 125 12.19 -16.91 -3.73
C PRO A 125 12.56 -15.96 -4.87
N ILE A 126 13.46 -15.01 -4.60
CA ILE A 126 14.04 -14.08 -5.57
C ILE A 126 15.48 -14.54 -5.86
N GLU A 127 15.81 -14.72 -7.13
CA GLU A 127 17.17 -15.03 -7.59
C GLU A 127 18.07 -13.78 -7.53
N GLU A 128 19.40 -13.97 -7.50
CA GLU A 128 20.36 -12.85 -7.46
C GLU A 128 20.24 -11.87 -8.64
N ASN A 129 19.69 -12.34 -9.76
CA ASN A 129 19.42 -11.54 -10.96
C ASN A 129 18.02 -10.88 -10.95
N GLY A 130 17.28 -10.95 -9.84
CA GLY A 130 15.96 -10.35 -9.65
C GLY A 130 14.78 -11.18 -10.17
N ARG A 131 15.03 -12.34 -10.79
CA ARG A 131 13.96 -13.22 -11.28
C ARG A 131 13.24 -13.91 -10.14
N LEU A 132 11.94 -14.13 -10.30
CA LEU A 132 11.13 -14.91 -9.35
C LEU A 132 11.23 -16.40 -9.65
N LYS A 133 11.57 -17.21 -8.64
CA LYS A 133 11.42 -18.66 -8.72
C LYS A 133 9.95 -19.05 -8.54
N GLU A 134 9.63 -20.32 -8.78
CA GLU A 134 8.30 -20.85 -8.47
C GLU A 134 7.93 -20.59 -7.00
N ARG A 135 6.64 -20.37 -6.76
CA ARG A 135 6.09 -20.11 -5.43
C ARG A 135 6.48 -21.23 -4.46
N SER A 136 7.08 -20.86 -3.32
CA SER A 136 7.49 -21.80 -2.28
C SER A 136 6.44 -22.05 -1.21
N ASP A 137 5.48 -21.14 -1.03
CA ASP A 137 4.39 -21.28 -0.06
C ASP A 137 3.12 -20.54 -0.50
N LEU A 138 1.97 -21.04 -0.04
CA LEU A 138 0.67 -20.40 -0.17
C LEU A 138 -0.12 -20.60 1.12
N ARG A 139 -0.39 -19.50 1.84
CA ARG A 139 -1.22 -19.50 3.05
C ARG A 139 -2.64 -19.10 2.71
N GLN A 140 -3.52 -20.10 2.68
CA GLN A 140 -4.95 -19.90 2.59
C GLN A 140 -5.49 -19.44 3.95
N HIS A 141 -6.22 -18.33 3.97
CA HIS A 141 -6.95 -17.90 5.14
C HIS A 141 -8.33 -18.56 5.19
N HIS A 142 -8.98 -18.54 6.36
CA HIS A 142 -10.31 -19.12 6.57
C HIS A 142 -11.10 -18.27 7.57
N GLY A 143 -12.43 -18.30 7.44
CA GLY A 143 -13.35 -17.54 8.29
C GLY A 143 -14.16 -16.52 7.49
N SER A 144 -14.90 -15.70 8.21
CA SER A 144 -15.76 -14.64 7.67
C SER A 144 -16.01 -13.58 8.74
N GLY A 145 -16.27 -12.36 8.34
CA GLY A 145 -16.72 -11.25 9.17
C GLY A 145 -18.22 -11.00 9.06
N PRO A 146 -18.78 -10.03 9.78
CA PRO A 146 -20.22 -9.76 9.81
C PRO A 146 -20.72 -8.97 8.60
N GLY A 147 -19.84 -8.30 7.86
CA GLY A 147 -20.18 -7.34 6.81
C GLY A 147 -20.55 -7.99 5.47
N PRO A 148 -21.24 -7.25 4.58
CA PRO A 148 -21.70 -7.77 3.29
C PRO A 148 -20.57 -8.16 2.34
N THR A 149 -19.35 -7.63 2.55
CA THR A 149 -18.15 -7.94 1.77
C THR A 149 -17.22 -8.94 2.48
N GLN A 150 -17.71 -9.61 3.53
CA GLN A 150 -16.90 -10.44 4.44
C GLN A 150 -17.40 -11.88 4.49
N GLN A 151 -17.96 -12.39 3.38
CA GLN A 151 -18.48 -13.77 3.29
C GLN A 151 -17.38 -14.83 3.23
N GLY A 152 -16.13 -14.40 3.21
CA GLY A 152 -14.92 -15.21 3.20
C GLY A 152 -13.71 -14.31 3.35
N PRO A 153 -12.51 -14.89 3.40
CA PRO A 153 -11.27 -14.15 3.54
C PRO A 153 -10.90 -13.38 2.26
N HIS A 154 -10.26 -12.24 2.48
CA HIS A 154 -9.82 -11.27 1.49
C HIS A 154 -8.53 -10.58 1.99
N ALA A 155 -7.39 -11.25 1.85
CA ALA A 155 -6.08 -10.70 2.17
C ALA A 155 -5.79 -9.49 1.26
N HIS A 156 -5.71 -8.30 1.84
CA HIS A 156 -5.59 -7.05 1.07
C HIS A 156 -4.21 -6.40 1.19
N PHE A 157 -3.45 -6.69 2.23
CA PHE A 157 -2.16 -6.03 2.48
C PHE A 157 -1.19 -7.01 3.11
N VAL A 158 0.09 -6.89 2.77
CA VAL A 158 1.17 -7.68 3.38
C VAL A 158 2.40 -6.81 3.58
N THR A 159 2.91 -6.76 4.81
CA THR A 159 4.14 -6.03 5.14
C THR A 159 4.94 -6.76 6.21
N PHE A 160 6.13 -6.25 6.51
CA PHE A 160 6.88 -6.62 7.70
C PHE A 160 6.70 -5.57 8.80
N ASP A 161 6.77 -6.00 10.06
CA ASP A 161 6.92 -5.09 11.19
C ASP A 161 8.22 -4.25 11.07
N PRO A 162 8.37 -3.17 11.85
CA PRO A 162 9.57 -2.33 11.78
C PRO A 162 10.87 -3.10 12.04
N GLU A 163 10.84 -4.10 12.95
CA GLU A 163 12.00 -4.95 13.28
C GLU A 163 12.24 -6.10 12.28
N LYS A 164 11.38 -6.27 11.27
CA LYS A 164 11.45 -7.32 10.24
C LYS A 164 11.41 -8.75 10.81
N ARG A 165 10.79 -8.93 11.97
CA ARG A 165 10.60 -10.21 12.66
C ARG A 165 9.28 -10.88 12.31
N ARG A 166 8.27 -10.08 11.94
CA ARG A 166 6.92 -10.57 11.66
C ARG A 166 6.41 -10.03 10.34
N VAL A 167 5.60 -10.86 9.70
CA VAL A 167 4.80 -10.53 8.54
C VAL A 167 3.39 -10.25 9.03
N LEU A 168 2.84 -9.11 8.63
CA LEU A 168 1.49 -8.67 8.96
C LEU A 168 0.65 -8.70 7.69
N VAL A 169 -0.54 -9.29 7.78
CA VAL A 169 -1.46 -9.41 6.67
C VAL A 169 -2.82 -8.92 7.09
N ASN A 170 -3.28 -7.81 6.53
CA ASN A 170 -4.67 -7.39 6.76
C ASN A 170 -5.58 -8.23 5.88
N ASP A 171 -6.51 -8.93 6.52
CA ASP A 171 -7.56 -9.65 5.85
C ASP A 171 -8.90 -9.00 6.19
N LYS A 172 -9.41 -8.24 5.22
CA LYS A 172 -10.66 -7.51 5.37
C LYS A 172 -11.85 -8.44 5.54
N GLY A 173 -11.76 -9.66 5.02
CA GLY A 173 -12.82 -10.64 5.00
C GLY A 173 -13.10 -11.28 6.35
N ILE A 174 -12.14 -11.21 7.28
CA ILE A 174 -12.22 -11.89 8.59
C ILE A 174 -11.90 -10.96 9.79
N ASP A 175 -11.78 -9.66 9.56
CA ASP A 175 -11.46 -8.65 10.59
C ASP A 175 -10.14 -8.86 11.35
N HIS A 176 -9.15 -9.49 10.69
CA HIS A 176 -7.86 -9.79 11.31
C HIS A 176 -6.69 -9.06 10.66
N VAL A 177 -5.72 -8.69 11.49
CA VAL A 177 -4.32 -8.48 11.11
C VAL A 177 -3.59 -9.79 11.39
N VAL A 178 -3.55 -10.69 10.41
CA VAL A 178 -2.92 -12.02 10.53
C VAL A 178 -1.42 -11.88 10.65
N LEU A 179 -0.81 -12.64 11.56
CA LEU A 179 0.60 -12.56 11.92
C LEU A 179 1.32 -13.85 11.56
N TYR A 180 2.40 -13.71 10.81
CA TYR A 180 3.31 -14.80 10.47
C TYR A 180 4.76 -14.46 10.83
N ARG A 181 5.61 -15.48 10.82
CA ARG A 181 7.07 -15.38 10.75
C ARG A 181 7.53 -16.00 9.43
N LEU A 182 8.42 -15.31 8.73
CA LEU A 182 9.02 -15.87 7.51
C LEU A 182 10.18 -16.79 7.88
N ASN A 183 10.04 -18.09 7.63
CA ASN A 183 11.15 -19.04 7.70
C ASN A 183 11.98 -18.94 6.41
N THR A 184 13.07 -18.16 6.46
CA THR A 184 13.92 -17.85 5.30
C THR A 184 14.79 -19.02 4.83
N GLN A 185 14.88 -20.12 5.59
CA GLN A 185 15.58 -21.32 5.13
C GLN A 185 14.68 -22.19 4.25
N ARG A 186 13.39 -22.25 4.59
CA ARG A 186 12.39 -23.08 3.90
C ARG A 186 11.55 -22.30 2.89
N GLY A 187 11.50 -20.98 3.00
CA GLY A 187 10.66 -20.13 2.15
C GLY A 187 9.17 -20.22 2.47
N VAL A 188 8.82 -20.38 3.75
CA VAL A 188 7.43 -20.57 4.20
C VAL A 188 7.05 -19.59 5.30
N LEU A 189 5.77 -19.24 5.38
CA LEU A 189 5.17 -18.47 6.47
C LEU A 189 4.71 -19.40 7.58
N GLU A 190 5.22 -19.21 8.79
CA GLU A 190 4.79 -19.94 9.97
C GLU A 190 3.87 -19.04 10.79
N PRO A 191 2.69 -19.51 11.27
CA PRO A 191 1.84 -18.71 12.14
C PRO A 191 2.61 -18.18 13.35
N ASN A 192 2.37 -16.92 13.71
CA ASN A 192 2.87 -16.34 14.94
C ASN A 192 2.03 -16.80 16.15
N ASP A 193 2.50 -16.57 17.37
CA ASP A 193 1.72 -16.68 18.59
C ASP A 193 1.79 -15.32 19.34
N PRO A 194 0.68 -14.54 19.41
CA PRO A 194 -0.64 -14.86 18.86
C PRO A 194 -0.69 -14.85 17.32
N PRO A 195 -1.61 -15.58 16.68
CA PRO A 195 -1.67 -15.71 15.22
C PRO A 195 -2.28 -14.51 14.51
N PHE A 196 -2.92 -13.59 15.23
CA PHE A 196 -3.48 -12.37 14.68
C PHE A 196 -3.67 -11.29 15.75
N GLY A 197 -3.64 -10.04 15.32
CA GLY A 197 -4.30 -8.93 15.99
C GLY A 197 -5.72 -8.78 15.46
N GLN A 198 -6.63 -8.25 16.29
CA GLN A 198 -8.02 -8.03 15.91
C GLN A 198 -8.36 -6.53 15.98
N VAL A 199 -9.10 -6.07 14.96
CA VAL A 199 -9.85 -4.82 14.99
C VAL A 199 -11.30 -5.12 15.33
N HIS A 200 -12.05 -4.13 15.81
CA HIS A 200 -13.47 -4.31 16.09
C HIS A 200 -14.25 -4.87 14.88
N SER A 201 -15.31 -5.63 15.19
CA SER A 201 -16.07 -6.41 14.21
C SER A 201 -16.73 -5.53 13.15
N GLY A 202 -16.54 -5.89 11.87
CA GLY A 202 -17.07 -5.17 10.71
C GLY A 202 -16.18 -4.05 10.18
N ALA A 203 -15.01 -3.79 10.77
CA ALA A 203 -14.09 -2.77 10.29
C ALA A 203 -13.53 -3.10 8.91
N ALA A 204 -13.28 -4.38 8.62
CA ALA A 204 -12.68 -4.88 7.39
C ALA A 204 -11.29 -4.23 7.14
N PRO A 205 -10.25 -4.58 7.91
CA PRO A 205 -8.94 -3.92 7.86
C PRO A 205 -8.33 -4.06 6.47
N ARG A 206 -7.89 -2.94 5.88
CA ARG A 206 -7.39 -2.91 4.51
C ARG A 206 -5.89 -2.75 4.43
N HIS A 207 -5.37 -1.58 4.76
CA HIS A 207 -3.94 -1.25 4.80
C HIS A 207 -3.52 -0.87 6.22
N LEU A 208 -2.21 -0.84 6.49
CA LEU A 208 -1.69 -0.36 7.76
C LEU A 208 -0.42 0.48 7.59
N SER A 209 -0.14 1.32 8.58
CA SER A 209 1.08 2.11 8.66
C SER A 209 1.55 2.19 10.11
N PHE A 210 2.84 1.93 10.34
CA PHE A 210 3.44 2.01 11.66
C PHE A 210 3.86 3.45 11.98
N LEU A 211 3.76 3.84 13.25
CA LEU A 211 4.51 4.98 13.76
C LEU A 211 6.00 4.64 13.78
N ASN A 212 6.88 5.63 13.59
CA ASN A 212 8.33 5.46 13.54
C ASN A 212 8.94 4.77 14.76
N ASN A 213 8.30 4.85 15.94
CA ASN A 213 8.77 4.17 17.15
C ASN A 213 8.43 2.67 17.17
N GLY A 214 7.65 2.18 16.20
CA GLY A 214 7.24 0.79 16.04
C GLY A 214 6.27 0.25 17.09
N ARG A 215 5.80 1.08 18.03
CA ARG A 215 4.90 0.66 19.13
C ARG A 215 3.42 0.83 18.81
N TYR A 216 3.11 1.54 17.73
CA TYR A 216 1.74 1.83 17.33
C TYR A 216 1.57 1.61 15.84
N VAL A 217 0.41 1.05 15.48
CA VAL A 217 0.01 0.80 14.10
C VAL A 217 -1.36 1.39 13.85
N TYR A 218 -1.51 2.04 12.70
CA TYR A 218 -2.73 2.66 12.23
C TYR A 218 -3.31 1.82 11.09
N VAL A 219 -4.52 1.32 11.28
CA VAL A 219 -5.19 0.40 10.36
C VAL A 219 -6.50 1.03 9.91
N ASN A 220 -6.70 1.20 8.60
CA ASN A 220 -7.98 1.71 8.11
C ASN A 220 -9.01 0.58 7.98
N GLY A 221 -10.20 0.83 8.51
CA GLY A 221 -11.38 -0.01 8.30
C GLY A 221 -12.04 0.38 6.98
N GLU A 222 -12.00 -0.50 5.98
CA GLU A 222 -12.53 -0.20 4.65
C GLU A 222 -14.05 -0.10 4.64
N ALA A 223 -14.74 -0.96 5.39
CA ALA A 223 -16.19 -1.10 5.32
C ALA A 223 -16.91 -0.06 6.18
N ASP A 224 -16.32 0.36 7.29
CA ASP A 224 -16.98 1.18 8.31
C ASP A 224 -16.44 2.62 8.39
N MET A 225 -15.51 2.98 7.50
CA MET A 225 -14.93 4.33 7.39
C MET A 225 -14.19 4.77 8.66
N THR A 226 -13.35 3.89 9.22
CA THR A 226 -12.58 4.18 10.44
C THR A 226 -11.07 4.17 10.23
N LEU A 227 -10.38 4.89 11.12
CA LEU A 227 -8.96 4.72 11.41
C LEU A 227 -8.82 4.14 12.81
N ASN A 228 -8.24 2.95 12.89
CA ASN A 228 -8.06 2.18 14.11
C ASN A 228 -6.61 2.28 14.57
N VAL A 229 -6.41 2.67 15.83
CA VAL A 229 -5.10 2.73 16.48
C VAL A 229 -4.92 1.46 17.30
N LEU A 230 -3.84 0.72 17.05
CA LEU A 230 -3.48 -0.44 17.85
C LEU A 230 -2.09 -0.22 18.46
N SER A 231 -1.91 -0.62 19.72
CA SER A 231 -0.56 -0.84 20.27
C SER A 231 0.03 -2.10 19.67
N TYR A 232 1.35 -2.15 19.52
CA TYR A 232 2.10 -3.29 19.01
C TYR A 232 3.29 -3.63 19.92
N ASP A 233 3.35 -4.88 20.35
CA ASP A 233 4.51 -5.44 21.04
C ASP A 233 5.42 -6.13 20.02
N ALA A 234 6.57 -5.52 19.71
CA ALA A 234 7.54 -6.06 18.76
C ALA A 234 8.21 -7.37 19.21
N SER A 235 8.10 -7.75 20.49
CA SER A 235 8.67 -9.00 21.00
C SER A 235 7.75 -10.20 20.74
N THR A 236 6.43 -10.02 20.76
CA THR A 236 5.41 -11.08 20.62
C THR A 236 4.56 -10.95 19.36
N GLY A 237 4.41 -9.75 18.83
CA GLY A 237 3.45 -9.40 17.78
C GLY A 237 2.07 -9.05 18.33
N GLN A 238 1.88 -9.07 19.65
CA GLN A 238 0.58 -8.79 20.25
C GLN A 238 0.09 -7.40 19.87
N MET A 239 -1.19 -7.33 19.50
CA MET A 239 -1.88 -6.09 19.16
C MET A 239 -3.08 -5.87 20.07
N ARG A 240 -3.33 -4.60 20.41
CA ARG A 240 -4.53 -4.19 21.15
C ARG A 240 -5.06 -2.89 20.59
N GLU A 241 -6.32 -2.88 20.19
CA GLU A 241 -7.00 -1.66 19.78
C GLU A 241 -7.11 -0.67 20.95
N LEU A 242 -6.72 0.58 20.71
CA LEU A 242 -6.68 1.67 21.68
C LEU A 242 -7.77 2.70 21.40
N GLN A 243 -8.07 2.93 20.12
CA GLN A 243 -8.95 3.98 19.65
C GLN A 243 -9.44 3.66 18.24
N SER A 244 -10.66 4.08 17.92
CA SER A 244 -11.18 4.12 16.56
C SER A 244 -11.87 5.46 16.33
N LEU A 245 -11.58 6.12 15.21
CA LEU A 245 -12.23 7.37 14.79
C LEU A 245 -12.75 7.26 13.35
N SER A 246 -13.88 7.93 13.08
CA SER A 246 -14.40 8.09 11.72
C SER A 246 -13.41 8.86 10.83
N THR A 247 -13.26 8.42 9.58
CA THR A 247 -12.51 9.12 8.53
C THR A 247 -13.42 10.01 7.67
N LEU A 248 -14.71 10.08 7.99
CA LEU A 248 -15.67 10.97 7.34
C LEU A 248 -16.01 12.16 8.24
N PRO A 249 -16.38 13.32 7.64
CA PRO A 249 -17.02 14.41 8.36
C PRO A 249 -18.26 13.96 9.13
N ALA A 250 -18.54 14.61 10.26
CA ALA A 250 -19.74 14.32 11.05
C ALA A 250 -21.01 14.54 10.20
N GLY A 251 -21.89 13.53 10.17
CA GLY A 251 -23.13 13.56 9.40
C GLY A 251 -22.99 13.28 7.90
N ALA A 252 -21.77 12.99 7.40
CA ALA A 252 -21.58 12.57 6.01
C ALA A 252 -22.29 11.23 5.74
N SER A 253 -22.77 11.07 4.50
CA SER A 253 -23.37 9.80 4.07
C SER A 253 -22.33 8.68 4.07
N ARG A 254 -22.78 7.48 4.46
CA ARG A 254 -22.01 6.24 4.40
C ARG A 254 -22.36 5.37 3.18
N ASP A 255 -23.11 5.92 2.23
CA ASP A 255 -23.52 5.21 1.03
C ASP A 255 -22.38 5.13 0.02
N ARG A 256 -22.02 3.91 -0.40
CA ARG A 256 -21.04 3.65 -1.48
C ARG A 256 -19.67 4.30 -1.25
N VAL A 257 -19.27 4.47 0.02
CA VAL A 257 -17.96 4.94 0.42
C VAL A 257 -17.12 3.80 0.99
N SER A 258 -15.80 3.95 0.93
CA SER A 258 -14.85 3.01 1.54
C SER A 258 -13.50 3.70 1.75
N THR A 259 -12.76 3.35 2.79
CA THR A 259 -11.36 3.82 2.91
C THR A 259 -10.47 3.08 1.90
N ALA A 260 -9.27 3.60 1.62
CA ALA A 260 -8.30 2.89 0.78
C ALA A 260 -6.89 2.88 1.37
N GLN A 261 -6.17 3.99 1.32
CA GLN A 261 -4.78 4.07 1.78
C GLN A 261 -4.73 4.69 3.18
N VAL A 262 -3.77 4.25 3.99
CA VAL A 262 -3.39 4.89 5.25
C VAL A 262 -1.87 5.04 5.30
N LEU A 263 -1.36 6.23 5.62
CA LEU A 263 0.07 6.48 5.79
C LEU A 263 0.33 7.46 6.94
N VAL A 264 1.27 7.11 7.81
CA VAL A 264 1.92 8.04 8.73
C VAL A 264 2.96 8.84 7.95
N GLU A 265 2.99 10.16 8.13
CA GLU A 265 3.99 11.01 7.48
C GLU A 265 5.40 10.78 8.05
N PRO A 266 6.48 11.03 7.30
CA PRO A 266 7.85 10.69 7.70
C PRO A 266 8.27 11.21 9.07
N ALA A 267 7.80 12.38 9.50
CA ALA A 267 8.12 12.91 10.84
C ALA A 267 7.27 12.30 11.97
N GLY A 268 6.27 11.47 11.65
CA GLY A 268 5.45 10.74 12.62
C GLY A 268 4.44 11.60 13.37
N ARG A 269 4.10 12.79 12.86
CA ARG A 269 3.20 13.74 13.55
C ARG A 269 1.76 13.64 13.08
N TYR A 270 1.55 13.17 11.86
CA TYR A 270 0.22 13.04 11.26
C TYR A 270 0.05 11.70 10.56
N VAL A 271 -1.18 11.21 10.54
CA VAL A 271 -1.62 10.06 9.75
C VAL A 271 -2.77 10.49 8.85
N TYR A 272 -2.71 10.02 7.60
CA TYR A 272 -3.67 10.35 6.56
C TYR A 272 -4.42 9.10 6.11
N VAL A 273 -5.70 9.25 5.75
CA VAL A 273 -6.52 8.16 5.19
C VAL A 273 -7.29 8.65 3.97
N SER A 274 -7.23 7.94 2.85
CA SER A 274 -8.06 8.27 1.69
C SER A 274 -9.43 7.61 1.73
N ASN A 275 -10.46 8.37 1.34
CA ASN A 275 -11.85 7.93 1.28
C ASN A 275 -12.34 7.92 -0.17
N ARG A 276 -12.69 6.76 -0.69
CA ARG A 276 -13.32 6.59 -2.02
C ARG A 276 -14.81 6.89 -1.92
N GLY A 277 -15.37 7.52 -2.94
CA GLY A 277 -16.79 7.91 -2.98
C GLY A 277 -17.03 9.29 -2.37
N ASP A 278 -16.47 9.55 -1.17
CA ASP A 278 -16.36 10.91 -0.62
C ASP A 278 -15.26 11.73 -1.33
N ASP A 279 -14.28 11.03 -1.91
CA ASP A 279 -13.17 11.59 -2.70
C ASP A 279 -12.35 12.63 -1.91
N SER A 280 -11.97 12.23 -0.70
CA SER A 280 -11.23 13.04 0.26
C SER A 280 -10.04 12.31 0.88
N ILE A 281 -9.17 13.08 1.53
CA ILE A 281 -8.16 12.58 2.46
C ILE A 281 -8.45 13.16 3.85
N ALA A 282 -8.66 12.29 4.82
CA ALA A 282 -8.74 12.62 6.24
C ALA A 282 -7.33 12.81 6.83
N CYS A 283 -7.19 13.77 7.74
CA CYS A 283 -5.95 14.03 8.48
C CYS A 283 -6.18 13.92 9.98
N PHE A 284 -5.26 13.25 10.67
CA PHE A 284 -5.25 13.14 12.12
C PHE A 284 -3.87 13.47 12.68
N ALA A 285 -3.82 14.24 13.76
CA ALA A 285 -2.60 14.46 14.54
C ALA A 285 -2.34 13.30 15.49
N ILE A 286 -1.08 12.92 15.65
CA ILE A 286 -0.63 11.79 16.46
C ILE A 286 -0.01 12.30 17.78
N ASP A 287 -0.48 11.77 18.90
CA ASP A 287 0.30 11.78 20.14
C ASP A 287 1.28 10.61 20.13
N ALA A 288 2.56 10.88 19.87
CA ALA A 288 3.58 9.84 19.74
C ALA A 288 3.86 9.06 21.05
N SER A 289 3.45 9.60 22.19
CA SER A 289 3.67 8.98 23.50
C SER A 289 2.62 7.91 23.81
N THR A 290 1.38 8.13 23.36
CA THR A 290 0.23 7.25 23.63
C THR A 290 -0.27 6.51 22.38
N GLY A 291 0.10 6.97 21.19
CA GLY A 291 -0.37 6.48 19.90
C GLY A 291 -1.72 7.06 19.46
N HIS A 292 -2.45 7.72 20.37
CA HIS A 292 -3.78 8.26 20.11
C HIS A 292 -3.77 9.34 19.03
N ILE A 293 -4.93 9.50 18.39
CA ILE A 293 -5.15 10.42 17.28
C ILE A 293 -6.24 11.44 17.59
N GLU A 294 -6.08 12.63 17.00
CA GLU A 294 -7.07 13.71 17.01
C GLU A 294 -7.38 14.13 15.57
N ALA A 295 -8.66 14.18 15.20
CA ALA A 295 -9.06 14.60 13.85
C ALA A 295 -8.71 16.08 13.59
N ARG A 296 -8.07 16.35 12.44
CA ARG A 296 -7.69 17.70 12.00
C ARG A 296 -8.50 18.21 10.82
N GLY A 297 -9.16 17.32 10.08
CA GLY A 297 -10.06 17.68 8.99
C GLY A 297 -9.96 16.74 7.81
N HIS A 298 -10.61 17.14 6.72
CA HIS A 298 -10.65 16.40 5.47
C HIS A 298 -10.44 17.38 4.32
N VAL A 299 -9.72 16.98 3.29
CA VAL A 299 -9.55 17.75 2.06
C VAL A 299 -10.08 16.96 0.88
N SER A 300 -10.73 17.62 -0.08
CA SER A 300 -11.04 16.98 -1.36
C SER A 300 -9.75 16.65 -2.12
N THR A 301 -9.68 15.48 -2.75
CA THR A 301 -8.54 15.09 -3.60
C THR A 301 -8.55 15.73 -4.98
N GLN A 302 -9.55 16.58 -5.27
CA GLN A 302 -9.75 17.24 -6.57
C GLN A 302 -9.80 16.24 -7.75
N GLY A 303 -10.29 15.03 -7.47
CA GLY A 303 -10.51 13.97 -8.45
C GLY A 303 -11.47 12.93 -7.88
N LYS A 304 -11.50 11.76 -8.50
CA LYS A 304 -12.43 10.68 -8.18
C LYS A 304 -11.72 9.38 -7.83
N THR A 305 -12.17 8.76 -6.74
CA THR A 305 -11.69 7.46 -6.23
C THR A 305 -10.19 7.49 -5.91
N PRO A 306 -9.78 8.21 -4.84
CA PRO A 306 -8.40 8.24 -4.38
C PRO A 306 -8.00 6.89 -3.78
N ARG A 307 -7.70 5.91 -4.66
CA ARG A 307 -7.39 4.52 -4.27
C ARG A 307 -6.04 4.42 -3.56
N THR A 308 -5.12 5.32 -3.87
CA THR A 308 -3.89 5.48 -3.12
C THR A 308 -3.50 6.94 -3.00
N PHE A 309 -2.58 7.20 -2.09
CA PHE A 309 -1.73 8.37 -2.09
C PHE A 309 -0.34 7.97 -1.61
N ALA A 310 0.64 8.81 -1.89
CA ALA A 310 1.98 8.69 -1.34
C ALA A 310 2.46 10.03 -0.78
N ILE A 311 3.34 9.96 0.20
CA ILE A 311 4.03 11.11 0.76
C ILE A 311 5.48 11.01 0.29
N ASP A 312 6.04 12.11 -0.19
CA ASP A 312 7.45 12.11 -0.61
C ASP A 312 8.38 11.84 0.58
N PRO A 313 9.62 11.35 0.36
CA PRO A 313 10.53 11.00 1.44
C PRO A 313 10.85 12.15 2.41
N THR A 314 10.71 13.41 2.00
CA THR A 314 10.92 14.58 2.87
C THR A 314 9.72 14.92 3.75
N GLY A 315 8.54 14.39 3.43
CA GLY A 315 7.28 14.69 4.13
C GLY A 315 6.68 16.04 3.78
N LYS A 316 7.14 16.68 2.70
CA LYS A 316 6.67 18.01 2.27
C LYS A 316 5.44 17.93 1.38
N TRP A 317 5.37 16.91 0.53
CA TRP A 317 4.40 16.76 -0.53
C TRP A 317 3.61 15.46 -0.37
N LEU A 318 2.30 15.56 -0.59
CA LEU A 318 1.41 14.41 -0.72
C LEU A 318 0.83 14.35 -2.13
N TYR A 319 0.75 13.15 -2.69
CA TYR A 319 0.24 12.89 -4.05
C TYR A 319 -0.99 12.00 -4.00
N ALA A 320 -2.16 12.55 -4.26
CA ALA A 320 -3.41 11.79 -4.30
C ALA A 320 -3.64 11.19 -5.69
N ALA A 321 -3.58 9.86 -5.81
CA ALA A 321 -3.85 9.13 -7.06
C ALA A 321 -5.34 8.81 -7.19
N ASN A 322 -6.01 9.56 -8.05
CA ASN A 322 -7.44 9.47 -8.33
C ASN A 322 -7.71 8.50 -9.48
N GLN A 323 -8.00 7.25 -9.15
CA GLN A 323 -8.18 6.14 -10.09
C GLN A 323 -9.18 6.47 -11.21
N ASN A 324 -10.34 7.02 -10.86
CA ASN A 324 -11.43 7.18 -11.84
C ASN A 324 -11.33 8.49 -12.62
N SER A 325 -10.58 9.47 -12.12
CA SER A 325 -10.29 10.70 -12.86
C SER A 325 -9.04 10.61 -13.73
N GLY A 326 -8.15 9.63 -13.50
CA GLY A 326 -6.89 9.54 -14.23
C GLY A 326 -5.91 10.67 -13.87
N THR A 327 -5.89 11.08 -12.60
CA THR A 327 -5.07 12.19 -12.12
C THR A 327 -4.28 11.83 -10.88
N ILE A 328 -3.08 12.41 -10.75
CA ILE A 328 -2.36 12.54 -9.49
C ILE A 328 -2.34 14.03 -9.14
N VAL A 329 -2.94 14.38 -8.00
CA VAL A 329 -3.02 15.77 -7.50
C VAL A 329 -2.02 15.96 -6.37
N GLN A 330 -1.20 17.00 -6.46
CA GLN A 330 -0.16 17.30 -5.46
C GLN A 330 -0.66 18.31 -4.41
N PHE A 331 -0.40 17.99 -3.15
CA PHE A 331 -0.67 18.82 -1.98
C PHE A 331 0.64 19.12 -1.24
N GLU A 332 0.75 20.31 -0.67
CA GLU A 332 1.74 20.63 0.38
C GLU A 332 1.20 20.21 1.74
N ILE A 333 2.04 19.56 2.54
CA ILE A 333 1.74 19.25 3.94
C ILE A 333 2.15 20.45 4.80
N THR A 334 1.18 21.12 5.41
CA THR A 334 1.43 22.22 6.33
C THR A 334 2.09 21.69 7.59
N ALA A 335 3.38 21.95 7.77
CA ALA A 335 4.17 21.34 8.84
C ALA A 335 3.62 21.55 10.26
N ALA A 336 2.93 22.66 10.54
CA ALA A 336 2.41 22.94 11.88
C ALA A 336 1.06 22.26 12.19
N THR A 337 0.28 21.94 11.17
CA THR A 337 -1.13 21.49 11.33
C THR A 337 -1.42 20.13 10.69
N GLY A 338 -0.57 19.68 9.77
CA GLY A 338 -0.82 18.52 8.92
C GLY A 338 -1.86 18.77 7.83
N GLU A 339 -2.35 20.00 7.68
CA GLU A 339 -3.32 20.35 6.63
C GLU A 339 -2.71 20.20 5.23
N LEU A 340 -3.50 19.68 4.30
CA LEU A 340 -3.12 19.46 2.92
C LEU A 340 -3.60 20.64 2.06
N VAL A 341 -2.65 21.42 1.54
CA VAL A 341 -2.93 22.58 0.68
C VAL A 341 -2.69 22.19 -0.78
N PRO A 342 -3.70 22.24 -1.67
CA PRO A 342 -3.50 21.90 -3.07
C PRO A 342 -2.54 22.89 -3.73
N THR A 343 -1.54 22.37 -4.43
CA THR A 343 -0.52 23.19 -5.11
C THR A 343 -0.97 23.69 -6.48
N GLY A 344 -2.07 23.13 -7.00
CA GLY A 344 -2.53 23.31 -8.39
C GLY A 344 -1.78 22.44 -9.42
N GLN A 345 -0.75 21.69 -9.00
CA GLN A 345 -0.08 20.72 -9.87
C GLN A 345 -0.91 19.44 -10.00
N VAL A 346 -1.16 19.05 -11.25
CA VAL A 346 -1.91 17.83 -11.59
C VAL A 346 -1.14 17.07 -12.67
N THR A 347 -0.82 15.82 -12.39
CA THR A 347 -0.21 14.90 -13.35
C THR A 347 -1.30 13.99 -13.93
N GLN A 348 -1.43 13.96 -15.25
CA GLN A 348 -2.35 13.06 -15.95
C GLN A 348 -1.70 11.69 -16.09
N VAL A 349 -2.39 10.63 -15.66
CA VAL A 349 -1.96 9.25 -15.85
C VAL A 349 -3.18 8.34 -15.77
N GLY A 350 -3.23 7.32 -16.61
CA GLY A 350 -4.33 6.38 -16.65
C GLY A 350 -4.52 5.63 -15.35
N ALA A 351 -5.71 5.74 -14.72
CA ALA A 351 -6.11 4.97 -13.55
C ALA A 351 -5.00 4.65 -12.51
N PRO A 352 -4.34 5.66 -11.91
CA PRO A 352 -3.24 5.45 -10.98
C PRO A 352 -3.73 4.86 -9.67
N VAL A 353 -3.04 3.84 -9.19
CA VAL A 353 -3.41 3.08 -7.98
C VAL A 353 -2.23 2.67 -7.09
N CYS A 354 -0.99 2.93 -7.52
CA CYS A 354 0.21 2.82 -6.69
C CYS A 354 1.17 3.96 -7.04
N ILE A 355 1.82 4.58 -6.05
CA ILE A 355 2.91 5.55 -6.23
C ILE A 355 4.06 5.10 -5.35
N LEU A 356 5.23 4.89 -5.94
CA LEU A 356 6.42 4.38 -5.28
C LEU A 356 7.62 5.29 -5.57
N PHE A 357 8.09 5.99 -4.54
CA PHE A 357 9.30 6.83 -4.60
C PHE A 357 10.54 5.96 -4.52
N ARG A 358 11.57 6.35 -5.30
CA ARG A 358 12.88 5.73 -5.31
C ARG A 358 13.94 6.62 -4.69
#